data_AF-A0A0D2PK06-F1
#
_entry.id   AF-A0A0D2PK06-F1
#
_cell.length_a   1.000
_cell.length_b   1.000
_cell.length_c   1.000
_cell.angle_alpha   90.00
_cell.angle_beta   90.00
_cell.angle_gamma   90.00
#
_symmetry.space_group_name_H-M   'P 1'
#
loop_
_entity.id
_entity.type
_entity.pdbx_description
1 polymer ?
#
loop_
_entity_poly.entity_id
_entity_poly.type
_entity_poly.pdbx_seq_one_letter_code
_entity_poly.pdbx_strand_id
1 'polypeptide(L)'
;MLMLLKYCKEMQERLRDLSENDNNQKLLFLIEEDIKGIPCFQNETLIAIKALHGTTLEVPDPDEDVDYRQRRYGIFLRSKWVRYLFT
;
A
#
# COMPACT_ATOMS: atom_id res chain seq x y z
N MET A 1 30.97 0.39 -7.07
CA MET A 1 29.78 1.08 -7.60
C MET A 1 29.03 0.24 -8.65
N LEU A 2 29.66 -0.18 -9.76
CA LEU A 2 29.01 -1.00 -10.79
C LEU A 2 28.49 -2.37 -10.30
N MET A 3 29.20 -3.03 -9.37
CA MET A 3 28.77 -4.32 -8.81
C MET A 3 27.46 -4.23 -8.01
N LEU A 4 27.23 -3.13 -7.27
CA LEU A 4 26.00 -2.94 -6.50
C LEU A 4 24.79 -2.75 -7.41
N LEU A 5 24.94 -1.98 -8.50
CA LEU A 5 23.87 -1.80 -9.49
C LEU A 5 23.51 -3.12 -10.17
N LYS A 6 24.51 -3.95 -10.49
CA LYS A 6 24.28 -5.29 -11.04
C LYS A 6 23.49 -6.16 -10.07
N TYR A 7 23.85 -6.15 -8.78
CA TYR A 7 23.16 -6.92 -7.76
C TYR A 7 21.70 -6.46 -7.57
N CYS A 8 21.44 -5.15 -7.51
CA CYS A 8 20.08 -4.64 -7.42
C CYS A 8 19.22 -5.05 -8.62
N LYS A 9 19.79 -4.99 -9.84
CA LYS A 9 19.11 -5.41 -11.06
C LYS A 9 18.77 -6.90 -11.04
N GLU A 10 19.72 -7.74 -10.65
CA GLU A 10 19.51 -9.19 -10.53
C GLU A 10 18.43 -9.52 -9.50
N MET A 11 18.43 -8.85 -8.34
CA MET A 11 17.38 -9.05 -7.33
C MET A 11 16.00 -8.57 -7.83
N GLN A 12 15.94 -7.48 -8.59
CA GLN A 12 14.70 -7.01 -9.21
C GLN A 12 14.15 -8.00 -10.23
N GLU A 13 15.02 -8.59 -11.07
CA GLU A 13 14.63 -9.62 -12.04
C GLU A 13 14.07 -10.86 -11.32
N ARG A 14 14.74 -11.34 -10.27
CA ARG A 14 14.25 -12.49 -9.47
C ARG A 14 12.91 -12.22 -8.79
N LEU A 15 12.70 -11.01 -8.25
CA LEU A 15 11.41 -10.62 -7.68
C LEU A 15 10.31 -10.59 -8.73
N ARG A 16 10.61 -10.08 -9.92
CA ARG A 16 9.68 -10.04 -11.04
C ARG A 16 9.25 -11.44 -11.46
N ASP A 17 10.20 -12.35 -11.64
CA ASP A 17 9.94 -13.75 -12.00
C ASP A 17 9.06 -14.46 -10.97
N LEU A 18 9.30 -14.21 -9.68
CA LEU A 18 8.47 -14.77 -8.61
C LEU A 18 7.03 -14.24 -8.65
N SER A 19 6.86 -12.95 -8.97
CA SER A 19 5.55 -12.28 -8.97
C SER A 19 4.71 -12.53 -10.24
N GLU A 20 5.34 -12.59 -11.41
CA GLU A 20 4.65 -12.72 -12.71
C GLU A 20 4.34 -14.18 -13.05
N ASN A 21 4.95 -15.16 -12.38
CA ASN A 21 4.65 -16.58 -12.58
C ASN A 21 3.21 -16.92 -12.16
N ASP A 22 2.40 -17.36 -13.12
CA ASP A 22 0.99 -17.71 -12.95
C ASP A 22 0.73 -18.75 -11.84
N ASN A 23 1.67 -19.68 -11.62
CA ASN A 23 1.56 -20.66 -10.55
C ASN A 23 1.68 -20.01 -9.17
N ASN A 24 2.52 -18.98 -9.06
CA ASN A 24 2.75 -18.26 -7.81
C ASN A 24 1.65 -17.24 -7.55
N GLN A 25 1.06 -16.64 -8.58
CA GLN A 25 0.00 -15.62 -8.40
C GLN A 25 -1.17 -16.13 -7.53
N LYS A 26 -1.51 -17.41 -7.63
CA LYS A 26 -2.56 -18.05 -6.81
C LYS A 26 -2.16 -18.20 -5.33
N LEU A 27 -0.88 -18.13 -5.03
CA LEU A 27 -0.30 -18.26 -3.69
C LEU A 27 0.04 -16.89 -3.07
N LEU A 28 -0.07 -15.79 -3.83
CA LEU A 28 0.20 -14.43 -3.36
C LEU A 28 -1.01 -13.83 -2.65
N PHE A 29 -1.39 -14.42 -1.52
CA PHE A 29 -2.41 -13.88 -0.64
C PHE A 29 -1.98 -14.02 0.83
N LEU A 30 -2.65 -13.26 1.69
CA LEU A 30 -2.52 -13.37 3.13
C LEU A 30 -3.91 -13.64 3.70
N ILE A 31 -3.96 -14.40 4.77
CA ILE A 31 -5.17 -14.52 5.60
C ILE A 31 -5.14 -13.51 6.73
N GLU A 32 -6.29 -13.29 7.34
CA GLU A 32 -6.44 -12.33 8.44
C GLU A 32 -5.48 -12.65 9.60
N GLU A 33 -5.30 -13.94 9.91
CA GLU A 33 -4.42 -14.44 10.96
C GLU A 33 -2.94 -14.08 10.71
N ASP A 34 -2.50 -14.09 9.44
CA ASP A 34 -1.12 -13.73 9.08
C ASP A 34 -0.81 -12.28 9.45
N ILE A 35 -1.80 -11.38 9.30
CA ILE A 35 -1.64 -9.95 9.57
C ILE A 35 -1.89 -9.66 11.05
N LYS A 36 -2.95 -10.21 11.65
CA LYS A 36 -3.28 -10.01 13.07
C LYS A 36 -2.29 -10.67 14.02
N GLY A 37 -1.56 -11.68 13.57
CA GLY A 37 -0.48 -12.32 14.32
C GLY A 37 0.74 -11.41 14.53
N ILE A 38 0.86 -10.32 13.75
CA ILE A 38 1.97 -9.37 13.87
C ILE A 38 1.75 -8.54 15.15
N PRO A 39 2.67 -8.57 16.13
CA PRO A 39 2.46 -7.92 17.44
C PRO A 39 2.15 -6.42 17.37
N CYS A 40 2.68 -5.71 16.37
CA CYS A 40 2.45 -4.28 16.20
C CYS A 40 1.06 -3.90 15.66
N PHE A 41 0.26 -4.87 15.23
CA PHE A 41 -1.10 -4.66 14.73
C PHE A 41 -2.18 -5.16 15.70
N GLN A 42 -1.79 -5.59 16.90
CA GLN A 42 -2.73 -6.05 17.92
C GLN A 42 -3.60 -4.89 18.43
N ASN A 43 -4.92 -5.11 18.47
CA ASN A 43 -5.94 -4.14 18.89
C ASN A 43 -6.05 -2.88 18.01
N GLU A 44 -5.44 -2.88 16.83
CA GLU A 44 -5.54 -1.79 15.86
C GLU A 44 -6.67 -2.03 14.85
N THR A 45 -7.24 -0.95 14.33
CA THR A 45 -8.14 -1.04 13.16
C THR A 45 -7.31 -1.11 11.89
N LEU A 46 -7.43 -2.21 11.14
CA LEU A 46 -6.64 -2.44 9.93
C LEU A 46 -7.49 -2.24 8.67
N ILE A 47 -6.94 -1.54 7.70
CA ILE A 47 -7.56 -1.32 6.39
C ILE A 47 -6.57 -1.78 5.32
N ALA A 48 -6.94 -2.81 4.56
CA ALA A 48 -6.14 -3.29 3.43
C ALA A 48 -6.53 -2.54 2.15
N ILE A 49 -5.59 -1.81 1.55
CA ILE A 49 -5.82 -1.06 0.32
C ILE A 49 -5.12 -1.77 -0.84
N LYS A 50 -5.92 -2.23 -1.81
CA LYS A 50 -5.42 -2.72 -3.11
C LYS A 50 -5.76 -1.71 -4.18
N ALA A 51 -4.74 -1.06 -4.72
CA ALA A 51 -4.89 -0.04 -5.75
C ALA A 51 -4.01 -0.32 -6.97
N LEU A 52 -4.42 0.20 -8.13
CA LEU A 52 -3.65 0.08 -9.37
C LEU A 52 -2.35 0.90 -9.28
N HIS A 53 -1.34 0.49 -10.04
CA HIS A 53 -0.10 1.24 -10.19
C HIS A 53 -0.38 2.68 -10.65
N GLY A 54 0.31 3.64 -10.02
CA GLY A 54 0.10 5.06 -10.28
C GLY A 54 -1.11 5.68 -9.56
N THR A 55 -1.76 4.95 -8.64
CA THR A 55 -2.69 5.55 -7.67
C THR A 55 -1.89 6.40 -6.68
N THR A 56 -2.35 7.63 -6.44
CA THR A 56 -1.75 8.54 -5.46
C THR A 56 -2.55 8.51 -4.16
N LEU A 57 -1.85 8.53 -3.05
CA LEU A 57 -2.42 8.64 -1.70
C LEU A 57 -2.08 10.04 -1.17
N GLU A 58 -3.10 10.80 -0.79
CA GLU A 58 -2.97 12.11 -0.13
C GLU A 58 -3.49 12.02 1.30
N VAL A 59 -2.76 12.65 2.21
CA VAL A 59 -3.14 12.83 3.62
C VAL A 59 -3.02 14.32 3.93
N PRO A 60 -4.12 15.09 3.93
CA PRO A 60 -4.09 16.50 4.28
C PRO A 60 -3.83 16.70 5.78
N ASP A 61 -3.41 17.90 6.15
CA ASP A 61 -3.27 18.26 7.55
C ASP A 61 -4.68 18.33 8.20
N PRO A 62 -4.91 17.67 9.35
CA PRO A 62 -6.20 17.72 10.03
C PRO A 62 -6.62 19.12 10.50
N ASP A 63 -5.70 20.09 10.55
CA ASP A 63 -5.93 21.48 10.98
C ASP A 63 -5.94 22.50 9.81
N GLU A 64 -5.80 22.07 8.55
CA GLU A 64 -5.68 22.97 7.39
C GLU A 64 -6.96 23.78 7.08
N ASP A 65 -8.15 23.21 7.34
CA ASP A 65 -9.42 23.89 7.06
C ASP A 65 -9.88 24.76 8.24
N VAL A 66 -9.62 26.07 8.14
CA VAL A 66 -9.98 27.11 9.12
C VAL A 66 -11.49 27.19 9.42
N ASP A 67 -12.32 26.64 8.54
CA ASP A 67 -13.78 26.72 8.62
C ASP A 67 -14.40 25.62 9.52
N TYR A 68 -13.65 24.58 9.87
CA TYR A 68 -14.11 23.53 10.77
C TYR A 68 -13.50 23.67 12.16
N ARG A 69 -14.35 23.78 13.19
CA ARG A 69 -13.92 23.80 14.59
C ARG A 69 -13.37 22.45 15.09
N GLN A 70 -13.27 21.43 14.25
CA GLN A 70 -12.93 20.06 14.64
C GLN A 70 -11.93 19.43 13.66
N ARG A 71 -10.87 18.83 14.22
CA ARG A 71 -9.86 18.05 13.50
C ARG A 71 -10.49 16.94 12.67
N ARG A 72 -10.16 16.89 11.38
CA ARG A 72 -10.62 15.84 10.47
C ARG A 72 -9.44 15.12 9.84
N TYR A 73 -9.34 13.83 10.10
CA TYR A 73 -8.36 12.97 9.46
C TYR A 73 -8.96 12.40 8.17
N GLY A 74 -8.19 12.42 7.08
CA GLY A 74 -8.64 11.91 5.79
C GLY A 74 -7.51 11.24 5.02
N ILE A 75 -7.86 10.20 4.26
CA ILE A 75 -6.96 9.53 3.32
C ILE A 75 -7.63 9.52 1.95
N PHE A 76 -7.01 10.17 0.98
CA PHE A 76 -7.58 10.33 -0.36
C PHE A 76 -6.80 9.53 -1.39
N LEU A 77 -7.45 8.53 -1.98
CA LEU A 77 -6.90 7.74 -3.07
C LEU A 77 -7.38 8.28 -4.41
N ARG A 78 -6.46 8.75 -5.25
CA ARG A 78 -6.74 9.15 -6.63
C ARG A 78 -6.11 8.16 -7.59
N SER A 79 -6.93 7.38 -8.28
CA SER A 79 -6.49 6.61 -9.44
C SER A 79 -6.85 7.39 -10.71
N LYS A 80 -5.99 7.32 -11.73
CA LYS A 80 -6.23 8.00 -13.03
C LYS A 80 -7.54 7.57 -13.73
N TRP A 81 -8.15 6.47 -13.27
CA TRP A 81 -9.30 5.84 -13.90
C TRP A 81 -10.54 5.69 -12.98
N VAL A 82 -10.39 5.90 -11.66
CA VAL A 82 -11.48 5.85 -10.66
C VAL A 82 -11.09 6.69 -9.44
N ARG A 83 -12.01 7.50 -8.90
CA ARG A 83 -11.80 8.23 -7.64
C ARG A 83 -12.54 7.49 -6.53
N TYR A 84 -11.82 7.04 -5.49
CA TYR A 84 -12.41 6.42 -4.31
C TYR A 84 -12.35 7.44 -3.16
N LEU A 85 -13.47 7.66 -2.47
CA LEU A 85 -13.55 8.46 -1.24
C LEU A 85 -13.82 7.51 -0.08
N PHE A 86 -13.00 7.58 0.97
CA PHE A 86 -13.24 6.93 2.25
C PHE A 86 -13.42 8.04 3.29
N THR A 87 -14.55 8.04 3.99
CA THR A 87 -14.90 8.99 5.07
C THR A 87 -14.84 8.30 6.40
#